data_AF-A0A538BKT0-F1
#
_entry.id   AF-A0A538BKT0-F1
#
_cell.length_a   1.000
_cell.length_b   1.000
_cell.length_c   1.000
_cell.angle_alpha   90.00
_cell.angle_beta   90.00
_cell.angle_gamma   90.00
#
_symmetry.space_group_name_H-M   'P 1'
#
loop_
_entity.id
_entity.type
_entity.pdbx_description
1 polymer ?
#
loop_
_entity_poly.entity_id
_entity_poly.type
_entity_poly.pdbx_seq_one_letter_code
_entity_poly.pdbx_strand_id
1 'polypeptide(L)'
;MDAAVRRAVRGDRVAPRRGTRGALGSVPVVRRHRARRRSHVRRGAGRHPLGARDAVRAGGCRGSRELLRRAASRGRSHACGGDRPTQGGAREGDVTSGLPSPGDDLPARCAQVVRARTDLLSSVGLVLGSGLGPAIGDELEIEGSFAFTELPGFPPSGVPGHAGTLSLGRLAGVAVAAFSGRVHYYEGHGMDVPALLPRLAHELGASTMVLTAAVGGLQPGVEAGTVVILRDHLNLMGVSPLRAWRYPDGMPAFINTEEVYDREIGDLAVERADALGIHAVHGVYAAMSGPAYETPIEVGMLQRLGATVVGMSMVPEALPALALGMRVLGICSLTNAFGEHVTHEEVVRVSNETALAVGRLLVDLLPRLPGPKAGT
;
A
#
# COMPACT_ATOMS: atom_id res chain seq x y z
N MET A 1 16.10 10.19 59.07
CA MET A 1 15.93 8.90 59.77
C MET A 1 15.83 7.86 58.66
N ASP A 2 16.80 7.03 58.31
CA ASP A 2 17.91 6.35 59.02
C ASP A 2 18.96 5.97 57.92
N ALA A 3 20.26 6.31 58.01
CA ALA A 3 21.38 5.44 58.45
C ALA A 3 21.13 3.92 58.26
N ALA A 4 21.95 3.09 57.60
CA ALA A 4 23.39 2.92 57.51
C ALA A 4 23.67 2.01 56.28
N VAL A 5 24.82 1.95 55.61
CA VAL A 5 26.13 1.50 56.09
C VAL A 5 27.20 1.97 55.08
N ARG A 6 28.27 2.58 55.61
CA ARG A 6 29.51 2.95 54.89
C ARG A 6 30.59 1.88 55.06
N ARG A 7 31.63 2.01 54.20
CA ARG A 7 33.03 1.48 54.24
C ARG A 7 33.26 0.14 53.53
N ALA A 8 34.35 -0.08 52.79
CA ALA A 8 35.61 0.65 52.49
C ALA A 8 36.19 0.05 51.17
N VAL A 9 36.67 0.78 50.17
CA VAL A 9 37.95 1.52 49.99
C VAL A 9 39.22 0.65 49.88
N ARG A 10 39.94 0.87 48.75
CA ARG A 10 41.31 0.46 48.32
C ARG A 10 41.45 -0.99 47.87
N GLY A 11 42.09 -1.33 46.75
CA GLY A 11 42.93 -0.60 45.80
C GLY A 11 44.02 -1.57 45.33
N ASP A 12 44.27 -1.68 44.03
CA ASP A 12 45.63 -1.78 43.45
C ASP A 12 45.62 -1.91 41.93
N ARG A 13 46.47 -1.09 41.30
CA ARG A 13 46.85 -1.11 39.89
C ARG A 13 48.14 -1.91 39.76
N VAL A 14 48.24 -2.81 38.78
CA VAL A 14 49.54 -3.28 38.26
C VAL A 14 49.48 -3.35 36.72
N ALA A 15 50.52 -2.79 36.10
CA ALA A 15 50.75 -2.63 34.66
C ALA A 15 51.41 -3.90 34.02
N PRO A 16 51.57 -3.96 32.68
CA PRO A 16 51.78 -5.21 31.93
C PRO A 16 53.26 -5.57 31.72
N ARG A 17 53.55 -6.86 31.45
CA ARG A 17 54.87 -7.36 31.01
C ARG A 17 54.83 -7.93 29.59
N ARG A 18 55.86 -7.57 28.81
CA ARG A 18 56.21 -8.02 27.45
C ARG A 18 57.12 -9.27 27.45
N GLY A 19 57.11 -10.01 26.34
CA GLY A 19 58.14 -10.96 25.86
C GLY A 19 57.90 -12.40 26.32
N THR A 20 57.98 -13.45 25.49
CA THR A 20 59.06 -13.81 24.54
C THR A 20 58.61 -14.76 23.40
N ARG A 21 59.43 -14.82 22.35
CA ARG A 21 59.35 -15.66 21.13
C ARG A 21 59.68 -17.15 21.36
N GLY A 22 59.26 -18.01 20.42
CA GLY A 22 59.76 -19.37 20.13
C GLY A 22 58.66 -20.44 20.25
N ALA A 23 58.52 -21.49 19.43
CA ALA A 23 59.17 -21.93 18.21
C ALA A 23 58.25 -23.01 17.56
N LEU A 24 58.30 -23.07 16.23
CA LEU A 24 58.10 -24.21 15.32
C LEU A 24 57.35 -25.46 15.82
N GLY A 25 56.22 -25.77 15.17
CA GLY A 25 55.54 -27.06 15.22
C GLY A 25 54.70 -27.30 13.95
N SER A 26 55.27 -28.06 13.02
CA SER A 26 54.67 -28.53 11.76
C SER A 26 53.57 -29.57 11.99
N VAL A 27 52.41 -29.43 11.33
CA VAL A 27 51.33 -30.44 11.27
C VAL A 27 50.73 -30.45 9.83
N PRO A 28 50.34 -31.62 9.27
CA PRO A 28 50.58 -31.93 7.86
C PRO A 28 49.41 -31.68 6.90
N VAL A 29 49.79 -31.57 5.63
CA VAL A 29 48.96 -31.52 4.42
C VAL A 29 48.18 -32.82 4.23
N VAL A 30 46.84 -32.76 4.24
CA VAL A 30 45.97 -33.85 3.80
C VAL A 30 45.63 -33.64 2.31
N ARG A 31 46.25 -34.45 1.45
CA ARG A 31 45.87 -34.66 0.05
C ARG A 31 44.52 -35.37 0.00
N ARG A 32 43.51 -34.79 -0.67
CA ARG A 32 42.33 -35.53 -1.14
C ARG A 32 42.46 -35.86 -2.63
N HIS A 33 42.28 -37.14 -2.92
CA HIS A 33 42.38 -37.75 -4.24
C HIS A 33 41.28 -37.27 -5.21
N ARG A 34 41.72 -36.98 -6.45
CA ARG A 34 40.87 -36.91 -7.65
C ARG A 34 40.25 -38.28 -7.95
N ALA A 35 38.93 -38.34 -8.07
CA ALA A 35 38.24 -39.44 -8.74
C ALA A 35 37.84 -38.98 -10.16
N ARG A 36 38.42 -39.64 -11.18
CA ARG A 36 37.97 -39.56 -12.57
C ARG A 36 36.88 -40.62 -12.80
N ARG A 37 35.76 -40.26 -13.42
CA ARG A 37 35.00 -41.18 -14.29
C ARG A 37 34.57 -40.46 -15.57
N ARG A 38 34.85 -41.14 -16.69
CA ARG A 38 34.52 -40.80 -18.08
C ARG A 38 33.12 -41.31 -18.42
N SER A 39 32.45 -40.69 -19.39
CA SER A 39 31.79 -41.30 -20.57
C SER A 39 30.81 -40.28 -21.17
N HIS A 40 31.08 -39.76 -22.36
CA HIS A 40 30.65 -40.21 -23.69
C HIS A 40 29.51 -39.33 -24.24
N VAL A 41 29.93 -38.39 -25.09
CA VAL A 41 29.10 -37.71 -26.09
C VAL A 41 28.74 -38.73 -27.17
N ARG A 42 27.44 -38.86 -27.47
CA ARG A 42 26.95 -39.40 -28.74
C ARG A 42 25.95 -38.42 -29.36
N ARG A 43 26.33 -37.88 -30.51
CA ARG A 43 25.44 -37.31 -31.52
C ARG A 43 24.64 -38.45 -32.15
N GLY A 44 23.36 -38.22 -32.42
CA GLY A 44 22.50 -39.14 -33.16
C GLY A 44 21.32 -38.39 -33.76
N ALA A 45 21.34 -38.23 -35.08
CA ALA A 45 20.27 -37.69 -35.90
C ALA A 45 19.16 -38.73 -36.13
N GLY A 46 17.93 -38.28 -36.35
CA GLY A 46 16.80 -39.07 -36.85
C GLY A 46 15.52 -38.24 -36.81
N ARG A 47 15.20 -37.51 -37.89
CA ARG A 47 14.25 -37.89 -38.96
C ARG A 47 12.83 -38.18 -38.48
N HIS A 48 11.98 -37.17 -38.57
CA HIS A 48 10.53 -37.30 -38.74
C HIS A 48 10.19 -38.05 -40.03
N PRO A 49 9.05 -38.76 -40.06
CA PRO A 49 8.14 -38.60 -41.18
C PRO A 49 6.69 -38.32 -40.76
N LEU A 50 6.01 -37.65 -41.68
CA LEU A 50 4.60 -37.24 -41.70
C LEU A 50 3.68 -38.41 -42.08
N GLY A 51 2.41 -38.31 -41.67
CA GLY A 51 1.26 -39.13 -42.13
C GLY A 51 0.40 -39.55 -40.95
N ALA A 52 -0.93 -39.43 -40.91
CA ALA A 52 -1.92 -39.15 -41.93
C ALA A 52 -3.19 -38.57 -41.28
N ARG A 53 -4.01 -37.91 -42.11
CA ARG A 53 -5.39 -37.53 -41.81
C ARG A 53 -6.24 -38.81 -41.70
N ASP A 54 -7.24 -38.84 -40.81
CA ASP A 54 -8.62 -39.14 -41.21
C ASP A 54 -9.65 -39.08 -40.06
N ALA A 55 -10.80 -38.51 -40.46
CA ALA A 55 -12.18 -38.84 -40.12
C ALA A 55 -12.68 -38.86 -38.66
N VAL A 56 -13.44 -37.81 -38.39
CA VAL A 56 -14.71 -37.76 -37.64
C VAL A 56 -15.44 -39.10 -37.53
N ARG A 57 -15.76 -39.51 -36.29
CA ARG A 57 -16.93 -40.35 -36.02
C ARG A 57 -17.61 -39.94 -34.72
N ALA A 58 -18.86 -39.49 -34.86
CA ALA A 58 -19.77 -39.15 -33.79
C ALA A 58 -20.22 -40.40 -33.02
N GLY A 59 -20.15 -40.35 -31.70
CA GLY A 59 -20.87 -41.23 -30.77
C GLY A 59 -21.80 -40.36 -29.92
N GLY A 60 -23.10 -40.50 -30.13
CA GLY A 60 -24.11 -39.75 -29.41
C GLY A 60 -24.42 -40.32 -28.02
N CYS A 61 -24.90 -39.45 -27.14
CA CYS A 61 -25.77 -39.83 -26.03
C CYS A 61 -26.97 -38.87 -26.00
N ARG A 62 -28.15 -39.48 -25.98
CA ARG A 62 -29.48 -38.86 -25.90
C ARG A 62 -29.85 -38.58 -24.44
N GLY A 63 -30.72 -37.60 -24.24
CA GLY A 63 -31.37 -37.25 -22.97
C GLY A 63 -30.72 -36.01 -22.34
N SER A 64 -31.38 -34.88 -22.08
CA SER A 64 -32.78 -34.68 -21.78
C SER A 64 -33.15 -33.23 -22.12
N ARG A 65 -34.12 -33.04 -23.02
CA ARG A 65 -34.75 -31.74 -23.31
C ARG A 65 -35.97 -31.60 -22.41
N GLU A 66 -35.78 -31.04 -21.22
CA GLU A 66 -36.88 -30.50 -20.42
C GLU A 66 -36.29 -29.46 -19.46
N LEU A 67 -36.97 -28.32 -19.29
CA LEU A 67 -36.63 -27.15 -18.43
C LEU A 67 -36.16 -25.83 -19.09
N LEU A 68 -36.60 -25.49 -20.30
CA LEU A 68 -36.59 -24.08 -20.76
C LEU A 68 -37.84 -23.70 -21.58
N ARG A 69 -39.03 -23.92 -21.02
CA ARG A 69 -40.27 -23.27 -21.47
C ARG A 69 -41.22 -23.05 -20.31
N ARG A 70 -41.03 -21.96 -19.55
CA ARG A 70 -42.07 -21.29 -18.75
C ARG A 70 -41.51 -19.99 -18.14
N ALA A 71 -41.37 -18.98 -19.00
CA ALA A 71 -41.24 -17.58 -18.57
C ALA A 71 -41.70 -16.66 -19.71
N ALA A 72 -42.98 -16.76 -20.05
CA ALA A 72 -43.67 -15.75 -20.84
C ALA A 72 -45.16 -15.79 -20.47
N SER A 73 -45.76 -14.61 -20.36
CA SER A 73 -47.13 -14.31 -19.95
C SER A 73 -47.40 -14.28 -18.44
N ARG A 74 -47.34 -13.05 -17.90
CA ARG A 74 -48.41 -12.44 -17.09
C ARG A 74 -48.06 -10.97 -16.86
N GLY A 75 -48.61 -10.11 -17.71
CA GLY A 75 -48.76 -8.71 -17.38
C GLY A 75 -49.85 -8.55 -16.31
N ARG A 76 -49.61 -7.68 -15.33
CA ARG A 76 -50.65 -6.95 -14.61
C ARG A 76 -50.13 -5.55 -14.31
N SER A 77 -50.97 -4.60 -14.67
CA SER A 77 -50.97 -3.19 -14.32
C SER A 77 -51.07 -2.98 -12.82
N HIS A 78 -50.41 -1.95 -12.29
CA HIS A 78 -50.95 -1.13 -11.19
C HIS A 78 -50.41 0.30 -11.25
N ALA A 79 -51.28 1.18 -10.78
CA ALA A 79 -51.40 2.59 -11.08
C ALA A 79 -50.61 3.49 -10.13
N CYS A 80 -50.59 4.76 -10.53
CA CYS A 80 -49.98 5.93 -9.89
C CYS A 80 -50.35 6.14 -8.40
N GLY A 81 -49.35 6.61 -7.67
CA GLY A 81 -49.41 7.35 -6.40
C GLY A 81 -47.94 7.54 -5.97
N GLY A 82 -47.33 8.72 -5.91
CA GLY A 82 -47.87 10.04 -5.67
C GLY A 82 -47.35 10.48 -4.31
N ASP A 83 -46.05 10.76 -4.20
CA ASP A 83 -45.46 11.50 -3.07
C ASP A 83 -44.20 12.23 -3.52
N ARG A 84 -44.26 13.57 -3.52
CA ARG A 84 -43.12 14.46 -3.72
C ARG A 84 -42.45 14.69 -2.36
N PRO A 85 -41.13 14.55 -2.21
CA PRO A 85 -40.45 15.20 -1.10
C PRO A 85 -40.27 16.68 -1.41
N THR A 86 -40.65 17.47 -0.42
CA THR A 86 -40.55 18.92 -0.33
C THR A 86 -39.13 19.44 -0.54
N GLN A 87 -39.00 20.49 -1.35
CA GLN A 87 -37.78 21.29 -1.50
C GLN A 87 -37.40 21.92 -0.15
N GLY A 88 -36.30 21.44 0.45
CA GLY A 88 -35.61 22.09 1.56
C GLY A 88 -34.43 22.90 1.00
N GLY A 89 -34.39 24.19 1.35
CA GLY A 89 -33.54 25.22 0.74
C GLY A 89 -32.04 24.90 0.71
N ALA A 90 -31.44 25.23 -0.44
CA ALA A 90 -29.99 25.30 -0.62
C ALA A 90 -29.43 26.35 0.35
N ARG A 91 -28.56 25.90 1.26
CA ARG A 91 -27.67 26.79 2.01
C ARG A 91 -26.46 27.08 1.12
N GLU A 92 -26.16 28.36 0.93
CA GLU A 92 -24.96 28.83 0.26
C GLU A 92 -23.71 28.38 1.03
N GLY A 93 -22.74 27.84 0.27
CA GLY A 93 -21.36 27.64 0.72
C GLY A 93 -20.95 26.18 0.86
N ASP A 94 -20.64 25.52 -0.26
CA ASP A 94 -19.64 24.44 -0.25
C ASP A 94 -19.13 24.15 -1.68
N VAL A 95 -17.83 23.91 -1.84
CA VAL A 95 -17.16 23.65 -3.13
C VAL A 95 -17.37 22.18 -3.58
N THR A 96 -18.29 21.46 -2.94
CA THR A 96 -18.60 20.04 -3.15
C THR A 96 -19.64 19.75 -4.23
N SER A 97 -20.12 20.76 -4.97
CA SER A 97 -21.34 20.67 -5.78
C SER A 97 -21.28 19.75 -7.02
N GLY A 98 -20.17 19.04 -7.26
CA GLY A 98 -20.02 18.13 -8.41
C GLY A 98 -19.26 16.83 -8.14
N LEU A 99 -18.73 16.60 -6.94
CA LEU A 99 -17.91 15.41 -6.65
C LEU A 99 -18.78 14.21 -6.24
N PRO A 100 -18.37 12.98 -6.56
CA PRO A 100 -19.11 11.78 -6.18
C PRO A 100 -18.89 11.40 -4.70
N SER A 101 -19.88 10.73 -4.12
CA SER A 101 -19.86 10.27 -2.72
C SER A 101 -20.65 8.95 -2.56
N PRO A 102 -20.36 8.11 -1.55
CA PRO A 102 -21.22 6.98 -1.19
C PRO A 102 -22.55 7.39 -0.54
N GLY A 103 -22.75 8.68 -0.25
CA GLY A 103 -24.01 9.24 0.24
C GLY A 103 -24.14 9.34 1.77
N ASP A 104 -23.10 8.99 2.52
CA ASP A 104 -23.04 9.18 3.98
C ASP A 104 -22.34 10.51 4.37
N ASP A 105 -22.47 10.91 5.64
CA ASP A 105 -21.92 12.15 6.21
C ASP A 105 -20.70 11.92 7.14
N LEU A 106 -20.11 10.73 7.13
CA LEU A 106 -19.03 10.35 8.06
C LEU A 106 -17.81 11.29 8.00
N PRO A 107 -17.33 11.74 6.82
CA PRO A 107 -16.20 12.65 6.74
C PRO A 107 -16.48 13.98 7.44
N ALA A 108 -17.66 14.58 7.20
CA ALA A 108 -18.07 15.83 7.82
C ALA A 108 -18.18 15.71 9.34
N ARG A 109 -18.73 14.59 9.83
CA ARG A 109 -18.81 14.31 11.28
C ARG A 109 -17.45 14.09 11.91
N CYS A 110 -16.53 13.40 11.23
CA CYS A 110 -15.14 13.28 11.67
C CYS A 110 -14.44 14.64 11.71
N ALA A 111 -14.61 15.46 10.66
CA ALA A 111 -14.01 16.78 10.59
C ALA A 111 -14.55 17.72 11.69
N GLN A 112 -15.80 17.58 12.12
CA GLN A 112 -16.31 18.31 13.29
C GLN A 112 -15.55 17.95 14.57
N VAL A 113 -15.23 16.67 14.80
CA VAL A 113 -14.41 16.23 15.93
C VAL A 113 -13.01 16.84 15.86
N VAL A 114 -12.42 16.88 14.66
CA VAL A 114 -11.09 17.46 14.44
C VAL A 114 -11.10 18.98 14.65
N ARG A 115 -12.04 19.68 14.00
CA ARG A 115 -12.21 21.14 14.05
C ARG A 115 -12.53 21.66 15.46
N ALA A 116 -13.03 20.81 16.35
CA ALA A 116 -13.21 21.15 17.76
C ALA A 116 -11.88 21.35 18.52
N ARG A 117 -10.74 20.90 17.98
CA ARG A 117 -9.41 21.03 18.62
C ARG A 117 -8.40 21.82 17.78
N THR A 118 -8.56 21.89 16.46
CA THR A 118 -7.65 22.63 15.58
C THR A 118 -8.36 23.11 14.32
N ASP A 119 -8.03 24.33 13.87
CA ASP A 119 -8.52 24.92 12.61
C ASP A 119 -7.55 24.66 11.44
N LEU A 120 -6.53 23.81 11.62
CA LEU A 120 -5.52 23.56 10.59
C LEU A 120 -6.14 22.89 9.35
N LEU A 121 -6.10 23.61 8.23
CA LEU A 121 -6.41 23.07 6.91
C LEU A 121 -5.19 22.35 6.36
N SER A 122 -5.32 21.05 6.13
CA SER A 122 -4.24 20.19 5.66
C SER A 122 -4.19 20.21 4.14
N SER A 123 -3.06 20.60 3.54
CA SER A 123 -2.88 20.51 2.09
C SER A 123 -2.63 19.08 1.60
N VAL A 124 -2.11 18.21 2.47
CA VAL A 124 -1.73 16.84 2.14
C VAL A 124 -2.35 15.86 3.14
N GLY A 125 -3.03 14.84 2.64
CA GLY A 125 -3.35 13.63 3.39
C GLY A 125 -2.20 12.64 3.26
N LEU A 126 -1.70 12.10 4.37
CA LEU A 126 -0.55 11.20 4.39
C LEU A 126 -0.89 9.92 5.16
N VAL A 127 -0.93 8.78 4.49
CA VAL A 127 -1.15 7.48 5.17
C VAL A 127 0.20 6.80 5.37
N LEU A 128 0.59 6.67 6.63
CA LEU A 128 1.84 6.06 7.08
C LEU A 128 1.64 4.56 7.27
N GLY A 129 2.36 3.76 6.49
CA GLY A 129 2.50 2.32 6.70
C GLY A 129 3.36 2.00 7.92
N SER A 130 3.48 0.71 8.23
CA SER A 130 4.29 0.21 9.34
C SER A 130 5.72 0.78 9.33
N GLY A 131 6.17 1.28 10.49
CA GLY A 131 7.52 1.84 10.67
C GLY A 131 7.68 3.31 10.24
N LEU A 132 6.75 3.87 9.46
CA LEU A 132 6.88 5.25 8.97
C LEU A 132 6.49 6.31 10.01
N GLY A 133 5.55 6.02 10.91
CA GLY A 133 5.21 6.91 12.02
C GLY A 133 6.45 7.34 12.83
N PRO A 134 7.23 6.38 13.37
CA PRO A 134 8.50 6.69 14.03
C PRO A 134 9.50 7.40 13.12
N ALA A 135 9.55 7.07 11.82
CA ALA A 135 10.52 7.63 10.90
C ALA A 135 10.34 9.13 10.60
N ILE A 136 9.13 9.68 10.78
CA ILE A 136 8.84 11.11 10.61
C ILE A 136 8.44 11.81 11.92
N GLY A 137 8.43 11.08 13.04
CA GLY A 137 7.82 11.54 14.29
C GLY A 137 8.45 12.82 14.83
N ASP A 138 9.78 12.95 14.75
CA ASP A 138 10.51 14.12 15.24
C ASP A 138 10.37 15.34 14.31
N GLU A 139 10.03 15.13 13.04
CA GLU A 139 9.89 16.15 12.00
C GLU A 139 8.43 16.64 11.86
N LEU A 140 7.47 15.90 12.43
CA LEU A 140 6.05 16.24 12.41
C LEU A 140 5.69 17.09 13.63
N GLU A 141 5.51 18.39 13.41
CA GLU A 141 5.01 19.32 14.41
C GLU A 141 3.50 19.12 14.60
N ILE A 142 3.11 18.29 15.58
CA ILE A 142 1.71 17.93 15.84
C ILE A 142 0.97 19.07 16.54
N GLU A 143 -0.11 19.55 15.91
CA GLU A 143 -1.06 20.51 16.49
C GLU A 143 -2.27 19.81 17.14
N GLY A 144 -2.68 18.66 16.60
CA GLY A 144 -3.78 17.86 17.13
C GLY A 144 -3.62 16.38 16.83
N SER A 145 -4.01 15.51 17.77
CA SER A 145 -3.98 14.06 17.57
C SER A 145 -5.28 13.42 18.06
N PHE A 146 -5.76 12.42 17.31
CA PHE A 146 -7.05 11.78 17.49
C PHE A 146 -6.89 10.29 17.29
N ALA A 147 -7.32 9.48 18.25
CA ALA A 147 -7.46 8.04 18.00
C ALA A 147 -8.56 7.80 16.96
N PHE A 148 -8.40 6.78 16.13
CA PHE A 148 -9.42 6.34 15.18
C PHE A 148 -10.76 6.06 15.88
N THR A 149 -10.74 5.54 17.12
CA THR A 149 -11.94 5.30 17.91
C THR A 149 -12.69 6.57 18.34
N GLU A 150 -12.08 7.75 18.25
CA GLU A 150 -12.75 9.04 18.47
C GLU A 150 -13.47 9.54 17.21
N LEU A 151 -13.14 8.99 16.04
CA LEU A 151 -13.63 9.43 14.74
C LEU A 151 -14.79 8.54 14.27
N PRO A 152 -15.99 9.09 14.03
CA PRO A 152 -17.14 8.32 13.57
C PRO A 152 -16.86 7.44 12.34
N GLY A 153 -17.16 6.14 12.45
CA GLY A 153 -17.00 5.18 11.34
C GLY A 153 -15.63 4.52 11.26
N PHE A 154 -14.62 5.02 11.96
CA PHE A 154 -13.32 4.34 12.04
C PHE A 154 -13.34 3.19 13.07
N PRO A 155 -12.86 1.99 12.70
CA PRO A 155 -12.67 0.91 13.66
C PRO A 155 -11.39 1.14 14.49
N PRO A 156 -11.24 0.44 15.63
CA PRO A 156 -9.92 0.33 16.27
C PRO A 156 -8.92 -0.32 15.30
N SER A 157 -7.66 0.09 15.38
CA SER A 157 -6.59 -0.52 14.59
C SER A 157 -6.33 -1.97 15.03
N GLY A 158 -6.46 -2.92 14.10
CA GLY A 158 -6.31 -4.36 14.36
C GLY A 158 -4.93 -4.92 14.04
N VAL A 159 -4.10 -4.20 13.28
CA VAL A 159 -2.81 -4.70 12.77
C VAL A 159 -1.63 -4.17 13.60
N PRO A 160 -0.72 -5.06 14.08
CA PRO A 160 0.52 -4.63 14.73
C PRO A 160 1.31 -3.64 13.88
N GLY A 161 1.77 -2.55 14.49
CA GLY A 161 2.50 -1.47 13.80
C GLY A 161 1.61 -0.32 13.29
N HIS A 162 0.29 -0.46 13.36
CA HIS A 162 -0.66 0.61 13.03
C HIS A 162 -1.16 1.24 14.32
N ALA A 163 -0.72 2.47 14.61
CA ALA A 163 -1.09 3.19 15.83
C ALA A 163 -2.59 3.51 15.90
N GLY A 164 -3.26 3.63 14.74
CA GLY A 164 -4.68 3.95 14.66
C GLY A 164 -4.95 5.37 15.09
N THR A 165 -4.13 6.32 14.63
CA THR A 165 -4.27 7.75 14.97
C THR A 165 -4.25 8.62 13.73
N LEU A 166 -5.00 9.72 13.80
CA LEU A 166 -4.90 10.86 12.89
C LEU A 166 -4.16 11.98 13.64
N SER A 167 -3.07 12.47 13.06
CA SER A 167 -2.35 13.65 13.52
C SER A 167 -2.47 14.78 12.52
N LEU A 168 -2.89 15.95 13.00
CA LEU A 168 -2.90 17.21 12.26
C LEU A 168 -1.67 17.99 12.68
N GLY A 169 -0.88 18.46 11.73
CA GLY A 169 0.36 19.15 12.04
C GLY A 169 1.10 19.62 10.80
N ARG A 170 2.38 19.93 10.98
CA ARG A 170 3.26 20.39 9.90
C ARG A 170 4.44 19.45 9.74
N LEU A 171 4.66 18.97 8.52
CA LEU A 171 5.85 18.22 8.14
C LEU A 171 6.66 19.07 7.18
N ALA A 172 7.88 19.47 7.58
CA ALA A 172 8.70 20.42 6.82
C ALA A 172 7.94 21.73 6.46
N GLY A 173 7.12 22.23 7.39
CA GLY A 173 6.29 23.43 7.22
C GLY A 173 4.98 23.23 6.44
N VAL A 174 4.79 22.09 5.79
CA VAL A 174 3.57 21.75 5.02
C VAL A 174 2.50 21.21 5.96
N ALA A 175 1.28 21.75 5.89
CA ALA A 175 0.15 21.27 6.69
C ALA A 175 -0.31 19.88 6.21
N VAL A 176 -0.32 18.91 7.12
CA VAL A 176 -0.64 17.50 6.83
C VAL A 176 -1.69 16.92 7.78
N ALA A 177 -2.53 16.06 7.22
CA ALA A 177 -3.36 15.10 7.94
C ALA A 177 -2.69 13.72 7.84
N ALA A 178 -1.91 13.36 8.86
CA ALA A 178 -1.11 12.15 8.90
C ALA A 178 -1.85 11.01 9.62
N PHE A 179 -2.22 9.97 8.88
CA PHE A 179 -2.84 8.76 9.39
C PHE A 179 -1.75 7.73 9.72
N SER A 180 -1.52 7.50 11.01
CA SER A 180 -0.57 6.50 11.49
C SER A 180 -1.21 5.12 11.51
N GLY A 181 -1.15 4.45 10.37
CA GLY A 181 -1.85 3.21 10.08
C GLY A 181 -3.05 3.40 9.17
N ARG A 182 -3.56 2.27 8.71
CA ARG A 182 -4.78 2.11 7.90
C ARG A 182 -5.55 0.88 8.35
N VAL A 183 -6.72 0.70 7.76
CA VAL A 183 -7.55 -0.49 7.87
C VAL A 183 -7.47 -1.26 6.54
N HIS A 184 -7.35 -2.58 6.61
CA HIS A 184 -7.27 -3.44 5.45
C HIS A 184 -8.57 -4.20 5.22
N TYR A 185 -8.81 -4.57 3.98
CA TYR A 185 -9.98 -5.36 3.62
C TYR A 185 -9.98 -6.76 4.27
N TYR A 186 -8.81 -7.40 4.42
CA TYR A 186 -8.69 -8.70 5.07
C TYR A 186 -9.05 -8.70 6.57
N GLU A 187 -9.17 -7.54 7.21
CA GLU A 187 -9.60 -7.42 8.61
C GLU A 187 -11.13 -7.63 8.75
N GLY A 188 -11.85 -7.82 7.63
CA GLY A 188 -13.29 -8.12 7.61
C GLY A 188 -14.17 -6.89 7.40
N HIS A 189 -13.58 -5.75 7.07
CA HIS A 189 -14.30 -4.50 6.81
C HIS A 189 -14.69 -4.35 5.34
N GLY A 190 -15.75 -3.58 5.07
CA GLY A 190 -16.06 -3.13 3.71
C GLY A 190 -15.05 -2.10 3.22
N MET A 191 -14.98 -1.91 1.89
CA MET A 191 -14.05 -0.93 1.27
C MET A 191 -14.37 0.53 1.62
N ASP A 192 -15.56 0.80 2.13
CA ASP A 192 -15.98 2.09 2.66
C ASP A 192 -15.14 2.56 3.86
N VAL A 193 -14.61 1.62 4.65
CA VAL A 193 -13.78 1.92 5.81
C VAL A 193 -12.38 2.45 5.42
N PRO A 194 -11.55 1.74 4.62
CA PRO A 194 -10.30 2.33 4.13
C PRO A 194 -10.54 3.56 3.26
N ALA A 195 -11.65 3.62 2.51
CA ALA A 195 -12.02 4.81 1.75
C ALA A 195 -12.33 6.03 2.63
N LEU A 196 -12.58 5.87 3.93
CA LEU A 196 -12.83 6.99 4.84
C LEU A 196 -11.58 7.85 5.08
N LEU A 197 -10.37 7.28 4.97
CA LEU A 197 -9.10 7.99 5.10
C LEU A 197 -8.98 9.17 4.10
N PRO A 198 -9.02 8.94 2.77
CA PRO A 198 -8.93 10.03 1.80
C PRO A 198 -10.15 10.96 1.85
N ARG A 199 -11.34 10.44 2.19
CA ARG A 199 -12.54 11.27 2.33
C ARG A 199 -12.41 12.28 3.48
N LEU A 200 -11.88 11.84 4.62
CA LEU A 200 -11.60 12.73 5.75
C LEU A 200 -10.45 13.69 5.42
N ALA A 201 -9.39 13.22 4.76
CA ALA A 201 -8.30 14.10 4.31
C ALA A 201 -8.82 15.24 3.41
N HIS A 202 -9.65 14.91 2.42
CA HIS A 202 -10.28 15.88 1.53
C HIS A 202 -11.17 16.87 2.29
N GLU A 203 -12.02 16.38 3.19
CA GLU A 203 -12.85 17.24 4.05
C GLU A 203 -12.01 18.19 4.94
N LEU A 204 -10.80 17.78 5.33
CA LEU A 204 -9.83 18.61 6.07
C LEU A 204 -9.00 19.54 5.17
N GLY A 205 -9.30 19.60 3.86
CA GLY A 205 -8.71 20.52 2.90
C GLY A 205 -7.66 19.92 1.98
N ALA A 206 -7.38 18.62 2.06
CA ALA A 206 -6.28 18.03 1.32
C ALA A 206 -6.59 17.96 -0.18
N SER A 207 -5.66 18.48 -0.99
CA SER A 207 -5.70 18.37 -2.45
C SER A 207 -4.75 17.30 -2.99
N THR A 208 -3.89 16.76 -2.13
CA THR A 208 -2.93 15.71 -2.47
C THR A 208 -3.00 14.59 -1.44
N MET A 209 -3.03 13.34 -1.91
CA MET A 209 -3.01 12.14 -1.10
C MET A 209 -1.69 11.39 -1.32
N VAL A 210 -0.89 11.27 -0.26
CA VAL A 210 0.33 10.46 -0.25
C VAL A 210 0.04 9.17 0.49
N LEU A 211 0.16 8.07 -0.23
CA LEU A 211 -0.07 6.73 0.27
C LEU A 211 1.27 6.00 0.36
N THR A 212 1.50 5.30 1.47
CA THR A 212 2.75 4.53 1.65
C THR A 212 2.45 3.06 1.94
N ALA A 213 3.26 2.10 1.51
CA ALA A 213 3.02 0.69 1.87
C ALA A 213 4.30 -0.14 1.92
N ALA A 214 4.33 -1.12 2.82
CA ALA A 214 5.25 -2.25 2.70
C ALA A 214 4.71 -3.22 1.64
N VAL A 215 5.57 -3.70 0.74
CA VAL A 215 5.18 -4.53 -0.40
C VAL A 215 6.17 -5.66 -0.67
N GLY A 216 5.68 -6.74 -1.27
CA GLY A 216 6.51 -7.81 -1.81
C GLY A 216 6.98 -7.48 -3.23
N GLY A 217 8.26 -7.74 -3.50
CA GLY A 217 8.84 -7.62 -4.83
C GLY A 217 8.43 -8.79 -5.73
N LEU A 218 7.99 -8.48 -6.96
CA LEU A 218 7.64 -9.50 -7.95
C LEU A 218 8.71 -9.68 -9.02
N GLN A 219 9.46 -8.63 -9.36
CA GLN A 219 10.36 -8.67 -10.51
C GLN A 219 11.79 -9.05 -10.12
N PRO A 220 12.48 -9.91 -10.91
CA PRO A 220 13.91 -10.14 -10.73
C PRO A 220 14.69 -8.82 -10.87
N GLY A 221 15.61 -8.56 -9.95
CA GLY A 221 16.44 -7.35 -9.96
C GLY A 221 15.87 -6.13 -9.24
N VAL A 222 14.68 -6.24 -8.63
CA VAL A 222 14.19 -5.24 -7.65
C VAL A 222 14.47 -5.78 -6.26
N GLU A 223 15.47 -5.20 -5.60
CA GLU A 223 16.00 -5.69 -4.33
C GLU A 223 15.22 -5.15 -3.12
N ALA A 224 15.26 -5.88 -2.01
CA ALA A 224 14.73 -5.42 -0.73
C ALA A 224 15.40 -4.09 -0.33
N GLY A 225 14.61 -3.14 0.17
CA GLY A 225 15.06 -1.77 0.43
C GLY A 225 14.87 -0.78 -0.73
N THR A 226 14.47 -1.26 -1.92
CA THR A 226 14.10 -0.38 -3.02
C THR A 226 12.81 0.38 -2.70
N VAL A 227 12.82 1.69 -2.96
CA VAL A 227 11.61 2.51 -2.94
C VAL A 227 10.93 2.43 -4.31
N VAL A 228 9.65 2.06 -4.35
CA VAL A 228 8.89 1.96 -5.59
C VAL A 228 7.85 3.07 -5.63
N ILE A 229 8.00 4.00 -6.57
CA ILE A 229 7.03 5.07 -6.82
C ILE A 229 6.00 4.56 -7.82
N LEU A 230 4.74 4.47 -7.40
CA LEU A 230 3.69 3.86 -8.20
C LEU A 230 3.39 4.70 -9.44
N ARG A 231 3.39 4.02 -10.59
CA ARG A 231 2.96 4.58 -11.88
C ARG A 231 1.56 4.14 -12.26
N ASP A 232 1.19 2.94 -11.82
CA ASP A 232 -0.12 2.33 -12.10
C ASP A 232 -0.43 1.21 -11.08
N HIS A 233 -1.64 0.66 -11.14
CA HIS A 233 -2.02 -0.52 -10.37
C HIS A 233 -2.89 -1.51 -11.14
N LEU A 234 -2.90 -2.75 -10.65
CA LEU A 234 -3.90 -3.77 -10.94
C LEU A 234 -4.80 -3.93 -9.72
N ASN A 235 -6.10 -3.67 -9.84
CA ASN A 235 -7.05 -3.96 -8.76
C ASN A 235 -7.55 -5.41 -8.87
N LEU A 236 -6.94 -6.32 -8.11
CA LEU A 236 -7.29 -7.74 -8.05
C LEU A 236 -8.01 -8.11 -6.75
N MET A 237 -8.52 -7.12 -6.01
CA MET A 237 -9.23 -7.34 -4.75
C MET A 237 -10.66 -7.87 -4.94
N GLY A 238 -11.15 -7.93 -6.17
CA GLY A 238 -12.48 -8.44 -6.52
C GLY A 238 -13.65 -7.49 -6.23
N VAL A 239 -13.38 -6.29 -5.72
CA VAL A 239 -14.37 -5.25 -5.43
C VAL A 239 -13.78 -3.87 -5.67
N SER A 240 -14.60 -2.94 -6.16
CA SER A 240 -14.22 -1.53 -6.28
C SER A 240 -14.61 -0.75 -5.01
N PRO A 241 -13.72 0.10 -4.46
CA PRO A 241 -14.07 1.00 -3.34
C PRO A 241 -15.11 2.06 -3.73
N LEU A 242 -15.30 2.30 -5.03
CA LEU A 242 -16.31 3.22 -5.56
C LEU A 242 -17.67 2.53 -5.79
N ARG A 243 -17.83 1.28 -5.35
CA ARG A 243 -19.13 0.61 -5.37
C ARG A 243 -20.13 1.46 -4.58
N ALA A 244 -21.27 1.76 -5.20
CA ALA A 244 -22.34 2.62 -4.67
C ALA A 244 -22.04 4.13 -4.63
N TRP A 245 -20.85 4.59 -5.03
CA TRP A 245 -20.60 6.03 -5.16
C TRP A 245 -21.44 6.63 -6.29
N ARG A 246 -21.95 7.84 -6.05
CA ARG A 246 -22.81 8.59 -6.97
C ARG A 246 -22.39 10.04 -7.04
N TYR A 247 -22.50 10.63 -8.23
CA TYR A 247 -22.51 12.07 -8.41
C TYR A 247 -23.81 12.69 -7.86
N PRO A 248 -23.87 14.02 -7.65
CA PRO A 248 -25.08 14.69 -7.15
C PRO A 248 -26.33 14.49 -8.01
N ASP A 249 -26.17 14.21 -9.30
CA ASP A 249 -27.26 13.89 -10.24
C ASP A 249 -27.77 12.43 -10.13
N GLY A 250 -27.17 11.63 -9.25
CA GLY A 250 -27.50 10.23 -9.03
C GLY A 250 -26.83 9.25 -10.00
N MET A 251 -25.97 9.71 -10.90
CA MET A 251 -25.21 8.83 -11.80
C MET A 251 -24.11 8.08 -11.04
N PRO A 252 -23.80 6.82 -11.40
CA PRO A 252 -22.62 6.12 -10.87
C PRO A 252 -21.33 6.92 -11.09
N ALA A 253 -20.42 6.83 -10.12
CA ALA A 253 -19.11 7.47 -10.15
C ALA A 253 -18.16 6.84 -11.19
N PHE A 254 -18.46 7.06 -12.48
CA PHE A 254 -17.54 6.75 -13.56
C PHE A 254 -16.44 7.81 -13.59
N ILE A 255 -15.25 7.43 -13.14
CA ILE A 255 -14.06 8.28 -13.10
C ILE A 255 -13.04 7.81 -14.14
N ASN A 256 -12.20 8.71 -14.64
CA ASN A 256 -11.07 8.35 -15.49
C ASN A 256 -9.91 7.83 -14.62
N THR A 257 -9.47 6.60 -14.84
CA THR A 257 -8.36 5.96 -14.12
C THR A 257 -7.08 5.82 -14.95
N GLU A 258 -6.96 6.55 -16.07
CA GLU A 258 -5.75 6.55 -16.91
C GLU A 258 -4.50 7.03 -16.14
N GLU A 259 -4.70 7.93 -15.18
CA GLU A 259 -3.65 8.46 -14.32
C GLU A 259 -4.13 8.53 -12.87
N VAL A 260 -4.29 7.36 -12.24
CA VAL A 260 -4.61 7.31 -10.79
C VAL A 260 -3.47 7.92 -9.98
N TYR A 261 -2.24 7.49 -10.27
CA TYR A 261 -1.04 8.06 -9.66
C TYR A 261 -0.50 9.17 -10.55
N ASP A 262 -0.41 10.37 -9.97
CA ASP A 262 -0.07 11.58 -10.68
C ASP A 262 1.39 11.55 -11.16
N ARG A 263 1.58 11.69 -12.48
CA ARG A 263 2.90 11.48 -13.11
C ARG A 263 3.90 12.56 -12.71
N GLU A 264 3.46 13.81 -12.60
CA GLU A 264 4.32 14.95 -12.27
C GLU A 264 4.90 14.78 -10.86
N ILE A 265 4.06 14.49 -9.86
CA ILE A 265 4.55 14.32 -8.49
C ILE A 265 5.31 13.01 -8.29
N GLY A 266 4.99 11.97 -9.08
CA GLY A 266 5.73 10.72 -9.11
C GLY A 266 7.14 10.88 -9.69
N ASP A 267 7.28 11.59 -10.82
CA ASP A 267 8.56 11.88 -11.46
C ASP A 267 9.43 12.75 -10.53
N LEU A 268 8.83 13.77 -9.91
CA LEU A 268 9.48 14.57 -8.88
C LEU A 268 9.96 13.71 -7.70
N ALA A 269 9.15 12.78 -7.21
CA ALA A 269 9.56 11.90 -6.11
C ALA A 269 10.80 11.05 -6.45
N VAL A 270 10.89 10.53 -7.68
CA VAL A 270 12.09 9.79 -8.15
C VAL A 270 13.30 10.72 -8.25
N GLU A 271 13.14 11.93 -8.81
CA GLU A 271 14.21 12.92 -8.88
C GLU A 271 14.74 13.28 -7.48
N ARG A 272 13.84 13.54 -6.52
CA ARG A 272 14.21 13.88 -5.15
C ARG A 272 14.86 12.71 -4.42
N ALA A 273 14.42 11.48 -4.68
CA ALA A 273 15.05 10.29 -4.14
C ALA A 273 16.50 10.15 -4.63
N ASP A 274 16.76 10.33 -5.93
CA ASP A 274 18.10 10.30 -6.51
C ASP A 274 19.01 11.37 -5.87
N ALA A 275 18.51 12.61 -5.72
CA ALA A 275 19.23 13.70 -5.06
C ALA A 275 19.59 13.41 -3.59
N LEU A 276 18.84 12.51 -2.92
CA LEU A 276 19.08 12.08 -1.53
C LEU A 276 19.91 10.79 -1.42
N GLY A 277 20.31 10.21 -2.56
CA GLY A 277 21.01 8.91 -2.63
C GLY A 277 20.10 7.73 -2.28
N ILE A 278 18.78 7.87 -2.46
CA ILE A 278 17.78 6.83 -2.21
C ILE A 278 17.49 6.13 -3.53
N HIS A 279 17.70 4.82 -3.60
CA HIS A 279 17.36 4.06 -4.79
C HIS A 279 15.84 3.96 -4.93
N ALA A 280 15.29 4.67 -5.91
CA ALA A 280 13.87 4.67 -6.22
C ALA A 280 13.62 4.35 -7.71
N VAL A 281 12.57 3.57 -7.97
CA VAL A 281 12.14 3.19 -9.32
C VAL A 281 10.64 3.36 -9.48
N HIS A 282 10.17 3.51 -10.72
CA HIS A 282 8.74 3.40 -11.00
C HIS A 282 8.28 1.94 -11.03
N GLY A 283 7.03 1.69 -10.63
CA GLY A 283 6.45 0.35 -10.70
C GLY A 283 4.94 0.30 -10.77
N VAL A 284 4.43 -0.89 -11.11
CA VAL A 284 3.00 -1.22 -11.12
C VAL A 284 2.66 -2.03 -9.89
N TYR A 285 1.64 -1.63 -9.15
CA TYR A 285 1.20 -2.28 -7.91
C TYR A 285 0.07 -3.29 -8.16
N ALA A 286 0.23 -4.54 -7.76
CA ALA A 286 -0.87 -5.50 -7.71
C ALA A 286 -1.55 -5.45 -6.34
N ALA A 287 -2.82 -5.03 -6.30
CA ALA A 287 -3.63 -5.01 -5.10
C ALA A 287 -4.37 -6.33 -4.92
N MET A 288 -3.98 -7.10 -3.91
CA MET A 288 -4.59 -8.37 -3.54
C MET A 288 -5.45 -8.20 -2.28
N SER A 289 -6.43 -9.08 -2.06
CA SER A 289 -7.28 -8.98 -0.86
C SER A 289 -6.57 -9.41 0.42
N GLY A 290 -5.62 -10.36 0.34
CA GLY A 290 -5.05 -11.02 1.50
C GLY A 290 -6.06 -11.89 2.27
N PRO A 291 -5.73 -12.35 3.49
CA PRO A 291 -4.44 -12.17 4.18
C PRO A 291 -3.39 -13.22 3.82
N ALA A 292 -3.77 -14.26 3.06
CA ALA A 292 -2.80 -15.22 2.55
C ALA A 292 -1.86 -14.53 1.55
N TYR A 293 -0.56 -14.77 1.69
CA TYR A 293 0.42 -14.40 0.67
C TYR A 293 0.20 -15.19 -0.61
N GLU A 294 0.74 -14.67 -1.70
CA GLU A 294 0.61 -15.26 -3.02
C GLU A 294 1.35 -16.60 -3.11
N THR A 295 0.71 -17.58 -3.74
CA THR A 295 1.37 -18.81 -4.18
C THR A 295 2.38 -18.51 -5.30
N PRO A 296 3.36 -19.39 -5.56
CA PRO A 296 4.33 -19.19 -6.64
C PRO A 296 3.69 -19.00 -8.03
N ILE A 297 2.54 -19.64 -8.28
CA ILE A 297 1.84 -19.49 -9.57
C ILE A 297 1.10 -18.16 -9.68
N GLU A 298 0.57 -17.64 -8.58
CA GLU A 298 -0.01 -16.29 -8.51
C GLU A 298 1.08 -15.24 -8.70
N VAL A 299 2.23 -15.37 -8.03
CA VAL A 299 3.39 -14.50 -8.28
C VAL A 299 3.76 -14.49 -9.77
N GLY A 300 3.88 -15.67 -10.39
CA GLY A 300 4.15 -15.79 -11.81
C GLY A 300 3.07 -15.19 -12.72
N MET A 301 1.80 -15.25 -12.30
CA MET A 301 0.69 -14.59 -12.99
C MET A 301 0.84 -13.07 -12.90
N LEU A 302 1.07 -12.51 -11.71
CA LEU A 302 1.22 -11.08 -11.50
C LEU A 302 2.40 -10.50 -12.29
N GLN A 303 3.53 -11.23 -12.34
CA GLN A 303 4.66 -10.87 -13.20
C GLN A 303 4.25 -10.74 -14.67
N ARG A 304 3.48 -11.71 -15.19
CA ARG A 304 3.00 -11.70 -16.59
C ARG A 304 1.99 -10.60 -16.87
N LEU A 305 1.26 -10.14 -15.84
CA LEU A 305 0.38 -8.98 -15.93
C LEU A 305 1.14 -7.64 -15.82
N GLY A 306 2.47 -7.68 -15.63
CA GLY A 306 3.33 -6.49 -15.59
C GLY A 306 3.46 -5.84 -14.22
N ALA A 307 3.00 -6.49 -13.14
CA ALA A 307 3.16 -5.96 -11.80
C ALA A 307 4.63 -5.99 -11.34
N THR A 308 5.07 -4.92 -10.71
CA THR A 308 6.41 -4.76 -10.11
C THR A 308 6.41 -5.22 -8.65
N VAL A 309 5.35 -4.87 -7.93
CA VAL A 309 5.18 -5.14 -6.51
C VAL A 309 3.76 -5.60 -6.22
N VAL A 310 3.57 -6.32 -5.12
CA VAL A 310 2.25 -6.79 -4.64
C VAL A 310 2.02 -6.36 -3.21
N GLY A 311 0.77 -5.99 -2.89
CA GLY A 311 0.36 -5.66 -1.54
C GLY A 311 -1.14 -5.77 -1.35
N MET A 312 -1.60 -5.44 -0.13
CA MET A 312 -2.98 -5.69 0.31
C MET A 312 -3.73 -4.42 0.74
N SER A 313 -3.28 -3.25 0.25
CA SER A 313 -3.84 -1.92 0.56
C SER A 313 -3.77 -0.96 -0.64
N MET A 314 -3.74 0.36 -0.41
CA MET A 314 -3.48 1.44 -1.36
C MET A 314 -4.65 1.72 -2.32
N VAL A 315 -5.07 0.73 -3.11
CA VAL A 315 -6.16 0.92 -4.10
C VAL A 315 -7.48 1.35 -3.45
N PRO A 316 -7.88 0.80 -2.29
CA PRO A 316 -9.07 1.27 -1.58
C PRO A 316 -9.01 2.74 -1.12
N GLU A 317 -7.82 3.32 -1.02
CA GLU A 317 -7.63 4.75 -0.68
C GLU A 317 -7.39 5.61 -1.93
N ALA A 318 -6.65 5.10 -2.91
CA ALA A 318 -6.25 5.83 -4.11
C ALA A 318 -7.45 6.19 -5.01
N LEU A 319 -8.37 5.24 -5.24
CA LEU A 319 -9.52 5.49 -6.11
C LEU A 319 -10.51 6.50 -5.52
N PRO A 320 -10.87 6.44 -4.21
CA PRO A 320 -11.61 7.52 -3.56
C PRO A 320 -10.90 8.87 -3.58
N ALA A 321 -9.58 8.93 -3.33
CA ALA A 321 -8.84 10.18 -3.41
C ALA A 321 -8.92 10.82 -4.81
N LEU A 322 -8.72 10.02 -5.85
CA LEU A 322 -8.88 10.44 -7.24
C LEU A 322 -10.31 10.90 -7.55
N ALA A 323 -11.32 10.16 -7.08
CA ALA A 323 -12.72 10.51 -7.27
C ALA A 323 -13.08 11.86 -6.62
N LEU A 324 -12.37 12.25 -5.56
CA LEU A 324 -12.50 13.55 -4.88
C LEU A 324 -11.61 14.65 -5.50
N GLY A 325 -11.01 14.40 -6.67
CA GLY A 325 -10.17 15.37 -7.38
C GLY A 325 -8.79 15.58 -6.76
N MET A 326 -8.35 14.71 -5.84
CA MET A 326 -7.02 14.81 -5.25
C MET A 326 -5.96 14.26 -6.20
N ARG A 327 -4.76 14.85 -6.16
CA ARG A 327 -3.56 14.25 -6.75
C ARG A 327 -3.12 13.07 -5.89
N VAL A 328 -2.75 11.93 -6.45
CA VAL A 328 -2.35 10.74 -5.67
C VAL A 328 -0.90 10.37 -5.93
N LEU A 329 -0.11 10.21 -4.88
CA LEU A 329 1.24 9.67 -4.91
C LEU A 329 1.28 8.35 -4.12
N GLY A 330 1.78 7.28 -4.74
CA GLY A 330 2.01 6.01 -4.08
C GLY A 330 3.51 5.76 -3.88
N ILE A 331 3.95 5.53 -2.64
CA ILE A 331 5.34 5.21 -2.30
C ILE A 331 5.39 3.85 -1.59
N CYS A 332 6.00 2.86 -2.21
CA CYS A 332 6.12 1.55 -1.61
C CYS A 332 7.55 1.26 -1.14
N SER A 333 7.67 0.70 0.05
CA SER A 333 8.90 0.14 0.60
C SER A 333 8.92 -1.35 0.31
N LEU A 334 9.86 -1.81 -0.52
CA LEU A 334 9.99 -3.23 -0.84
C LEU A 334 10.65 -3.97 0.33
N THR A 335 9.88 -4.76 1.06
CA THR A 335 10.34 -5.41 2.31
C THR A 335 10.92 -6.80 2.11
N ASN A 336 10.59 -7.45 1.00
CA ASN A 336 11.07 -8.79 0.64
C ASN A 336 11.13 -8.93 -0.88
N ALA A 337 12.28 -9.35 -1.42
CA ALA A 337 12.45 -9.52 -2.86
C ALA A 337 11.95 -10.89 -3.36
N PHE A 338 11.73 -10.98 -4.67
CA PHE A 338 11.30 -12.21 -5.32
C PHE A 338 12.32 -13.34 -5.10
N GLY A 339 11.84 -14.49 -4.62
CA GLY A 339 12.65 -15.69 -4.47
C GLY A 339 13.56 -15.72 -3.24
N GLU A 340 13.50 -14.71 -2.37
CA GLU A 340 14.26 -14.70 -1.13
C GLU A 340 13.54 -15.45 -0.01
N HIS A 341 14.27 -16.35 0.65
CA HIS A 341 13.89 -16.85 1.97
C HIS A 341 14.35 -15.83 3.01
N VAL A 342 13.45 -14.94 3.40
CA VAL A 342 13.74 -13.90 4.38
C VAL A 342 13.30 -14.33 5.77
N THR A 343 14.13 -14.06 6.78
CA THR A 343 13.73 -14.18 8.18
C THR A 343 12.86 -13.00 8.59
N HIS A 344 12.04 -13.17 9.64
CA HIS A 344 11.24 -12.07 10.19
C HIS A 344 12.12 -10.89 10.63
N GLU A 345 13.30 -11.17 11.20
CA GLU A 345 14.26 -10.16 11.67
C GLU A 345 14.83 -9.32 10.53
N GLU A 346 15.18 -9.95 9.40
CA GLU A 346 15.65 -9.24 8.21
C GLU A 346 14.58 -8.35 7.60
N VAL A 347 13.33 -8.85 7.53
CA VAL A 347 12.18 -8.07 7.05
C VAL A 347 11.99 -6.83 7.92
N VAL A 348 12.04 -6.97 9.24
CA VAL A 348 11.91 -5.84 10.18
C VAL A 348 13.04 -4.84 10.01
N ARG A 349 14.30 -5.31 9.89
CA ARG A 349 15.46 -4.45 9.70
C ARG A 349 15.36 -3.63 8.40
N VAL A 350 15.11 -4.30 7.28
CA VAL A 350 14.95 -3.65 5.96
C VAL A 350 13.76 -2.68 5.99
N SER A 351 12.67 -3.06 6.64
CA SER A 351 11.50 -2.18 6.80
C SER A 351 11.86 -0.89 7.54
N ASN A 352 12.63 -0.97 8.63
CA ASN A 352 13.05 0.21 9.39
C ASN A 352 14.02 1.09 8.59
N GLU A 353 15.02 0.51 7.93
CA GLU A 353 15.98 1.24 7.09
C GLU A 353 15.27 1.98 5.95
N THR A 354 14.33 1.29 5.28
CA THR A 354 13.56 1.87 4.18
C THR A 354 12.56 2.92 4.67
N ALA A 355 11.96 2.73 5.85
CA ALA A 355 11.08 3.72 6.46
C ALA A 355 11.82 5.04 6.74
N LEU A 356 13.07 4.98 7.22
CA LEU A 356 13.90 6.18 7.40
C LEU A 356 14.21 6.88 6.07
N ALA A 357 14.52 6.11 5.02
CA ALA A 357 14.74 6.67 3.69
C ALA A 357 13.48 7.35 3.14
N VAL A 358 12.32 6.70 3.25
CA VAL A 358 11.02 7.28 2.84
C VAL A 358 10.67 8.50 3.70
N GLY A 359 10.96 8.49 5.00
CA GLY A 359 10.76 9.66 5.87
C GLY A 359 11.58 10.87 5.40
N ARG A 360 12.87 10.68 5.11
CA ARG A 360 13.74 11.71 4.51
C ARG A 360 13.22 12.20 3.17
N LEU A 361 12.74 11.29 2.32
CA LEU A 361 12.14 11.64 1.04
C LEU A 361 10.88 12.50 1.24
N LEU A 362 10.00 12.16 2.17
CA LEU A 362 8.79 12.92 2.45
C LEU A 362 9.12 14.34 2.94
N VAL A 363 10.04 14.48 3.89
CA VAL A 363 10.50 15.79 4.41
C VAL A 363 11.02 16.69 3.27
N ASP A 364 11.76 16.13 2.32
CA ASP A 364 12.26 16.91 1.16
C ASP A 364 11.17 17.12 0.08
N LEU A 365 10.31 16.15 -0.17
CA LEU A 365 9.35 16.18 -1.27
C LEU A 365 8.15 17.08 -0.99
N LEU A 366 7.56 17.01 0.21
CA LEU A 366 6.28 17.68 0.49
C LEU A 366 6.30 19.20 0.22
N PRO A 367 7.34 19.97 0.62
CA PRO A 367 7.40 21.41 0.35
C PRO A 367 7.51 21.76 -1.15
N ARG A 368 7.83 20.79 -1.99
CA ARG A 368 8.04 20.94 -3.43
C ARG A 368 6.87 20.44 -4.27
N LEU A 369 5.83 19.87 -3.62
CA LEU A 369 4.68 19.39 -4.34
C LEU A 369 3.96 20.56 -5.03
N PRO A 370 3.56 20.37 -6.30
CA PRO A 370 2.73 21.35 -6.97
C PRO A 370 1.36 21.46 -6.28
N GLY A 371 0.70 22.59 -6.48
CA GLY A 371 -0.67 22.79 -6.02
C GLY A 371 -1.68 21.84 -6.65
N PRO A 372 -2.98 22.02 -6.32
CA PRO A 372 -4.07 21.23 -6.90
C PRO A 372 -4.01 21.20 -8.43
N LYS A 373 -4.37 20.08 -9.06
CA LYS A 373 -4.50 20.00 -10.52
C LYS A 373 -5.62 20.95 -10.96
N ALA A 374 -5.34 21.82 -11.93
CA ALA A 374 -6.35 22.72 -12.47
C ALA A 374 -7.35 21.93 -13.32
N GLY A 375 -8.63 21.92 -12.91
CA GLY A 375 -9.77 21.53 -13.76
C GLY A 375 -9.90 20.04 -14.11
N THR A 376 -10.15 19.19 -13.12
CA THR A 376 -10.75 17.85 -13.35
C THR A 376 -12.24 17.87 -13.11
#